data_AF-A0A2P8EFP3-F1
#
_entry.id   AF-A0A2P8EFP3-F1
#
_cell.length_a   1.000
_cell.length_b   1.000
_cell.length_c   1.000
_cell.angle_alpha   90.00
_cell.angle_beta   90.00
_cell.angle_gamma   90.00
#
_symmetry.space_group_name_H-M   'P 1'
#
loop_
_entity.id
_entity.type
_entity.pdbx_description
1 polymer ?
#
loop_
_entity_poly.entity_id
_entity_poly.type
_entity_poly.pdbx_seq_one_letter_code
_entity_poly.pdbx_strand_id
1 'polypeptide(L)'
;MDTGGLIKQARFAAGLSQRVLAERADVSRHALSRYECGNRAPSIGTLTAILAAAGWQIRAELEQLDADVRAAIARVASEPLDDRVAVSRWVSFTELARVAYRVEGLAAASLLGAPLPADHYDLAVADTPETFEALAGLVTEHSYIVEAARRRGPKFRVPRSNPEPLGAQLRAWLAAHCPDGTFWLRCAFSEARTRLAPPDDVSRHVHVETPHGRVRVAPVHEIDVVADEYALRVLRVLREMTNESGDGVAQTPSPGLE
;
A
#
# COMPACT_ATOMS: atom_id res chain seq x y z
N MET A 1 -9.08 -18.19 4.87
CA MET A 1 -10.38 -18.31 4.18
C MET A 1 -11.35 -17.32 4.79
N ASP A 2 -11.91 -16.40 4.00
CA ASP A 2 -12.97 -15.49 4.46
C ASP A 2 -14.34 -16.21 4.42
N THR A 3 -14.70 -16.86 5.53
CA THR A 3 -15.98 -17.57 5.64
C THR A 3 -17.19 -16.63 5.62
N GLY A 4 -17.03 -15.38 6.09
CA GLY A 4 -18.10 -14.39 6.10
C GLY A 4 -18.44 -13.91 4.69
N GLY A 5 -17.41 -13.62 3.90
CA GLY A 5 -17.51 -13.31 2.48
C GLY A 5 -18.19 -14.44 1.69
N LEU A 6 -17.80 -15.70 1.91
CA LEU A 6 -18.43 -16.87 1.27
C LEU A 6 -19.93 -16.96 1.58
N ILE A 7 -20.33 -16.80 2.85
CA ILE A 7 -21.75 -16.80 3.24
C ILE A 7 -22.51 -15.66 2.54
N LYS A 8 -21.94 -14.46 2.56
CA LYS A 8 -22.54 -13.27 1.96
C LYS A 8 -22.72 -13.43 0.45
N GLN A 9 -21.71 -13.98 -0.24
CA GLN A 9 -21.75 -14.26 -1.67
C GLN A 9 -22.82 -15.30 -2.00
N ALA A 10 -22.84 -16.45 -1.30
CA ALA A 10 -23.84 -17.49 -1.49
C ALA A 10 -25.27 -16.95 -1.28
N ARG A 11 -25.46 -16.15 -0.23
CA ARG A 11 -26.73 -15.50 0.08
C ARG A 11 -27.21 -14.57 -1.03
N PHE A 12 -26.31 -13.72 -1.55
CA PHE A 12 -26.65 -12.79 -2.63
C PHE A 12 -26.94 -13.52 -3.95
N ALA A 13 -26.15 -14.54 -4.29
CA ALA A 13 -26.40 -15.36 -5.48
C ALA A 13 -27.77 -16.07 -5.42
N ALA A 14 -28.21 -16.46 -4.22
CA ALA A 14 -29.53 -17.05 -3.99
C ALA A 14 -30.67 -16.02 -3.86
N GLY A 15 -30.38 -14.72 -3.94
CA GLY A 15 -31.38 -13.65 -3.79
C GLY A 15 -32.00 -13.56 -2.39
N LEU A 16 -31.32 -14.06 -1.36
CA LEU A 16 -31.88 -14.17 0.00
C LEU A 16 -31.52 -12.97 0.88
N SER A 17 -32.47 -12.58 1.74
CA SER A 17 -32.15 -11.70 2.88
C SER A 17 -31.47 -12.49 3.99
N GLN A 18 -30.73 -11.81 4.88
CA GLN A 18 -30.13 -12.46 6.06
C GLN A 18 -31.17 -13.17 6.93
N ARG A 19 -32.38 -12.59 7.06
CA ARG A 19 -33.46 -13.21 7.83
C ARG A 19 -33.88 -14.54 7.21
N VAL A 20 -34.13 -14.56 5.90
CA VAL A 20 -34.58 -15.77 5.19
C VAL A 20 -33.50 -16.85 5.19
N LEU A 21 -32.22 -16.49 4.99
CA LEU A 21 -31.15 -17.48 5.05
C LEU A 21 -30.99 -18.04 6.47
N ALA A 22 -31.08 -17.18 7.50
CA ALA A 22 -30.97 -17.60 8.88
C ALA A 22 -32.09 -18.60 9.26
N GLU A 23 -33.33 -18.31 8.86
CA GLU A 23 -34.47 -19.22 9.03
C GLU A 23 -34.25 -20.57 8.33
N ARG A 24 -33.76 -20.57 7.07
CA ARG A 24 -33.49 -21.81 6.33
C ARG A 24 -32.35 -22.64 6.89
N ALA A 25 -31.35 -21.98 7.47
CA ALA A 25 -30.15 -22.62 8.00
C ALA A 25 -30.25 -22.97 9.49
N ASP A 26 -31.42 -22.75 10.11
CA ASP A 26 -31.66 -22.91 11.55
C ASP A 26 -30.61 -22.20 12.43
N VAL A 27 -30.30 -20.95 12.05
CA VAL A 27 -29.43 -20.07 12.85
C VAL A 27 -30.17 -18.77 13.15
N SER A 28 -29.77 -18.06 14.21
CA SER A 28 -30.32 -16.73 14.44
C SER A 28 -29.79 -15.73 13.41
N ARG A 29 -30.64 -14.79 12.98
CA ARG A 29 -30.23 -13.66 12.13
C ARG A 29 -29.02 -12.92 12.72
N HIS A 30 -28.97 -12.77 14.05
CA HIS A 30 -27.85 -12.13 14.74
C HIS A 30 -26.55 -12.92 14.60
N ALA A 31 -26.59 -14.25 14.72
CA ALA A 31 -25.42 -15.10 14.48
C ALA A 31 -24.95 -14.99 13.03
N LEU A 32 -25.87 -15.07 12.06
CA LEU A 32 -25.55 -14.93 10.64
C LEU A 32 -24.89 -13.57 10.33
N SER A 33 -25.41 -12.49 10.90
CA SER A 33 -24.80 -11.16 10.77
C SER A 33 -23.37 -11.11 11.31
N ARG A 34 -23.13 -11.71 12.50
CA ARG A 34 -21.77 -11.78 13.06
C ARG A 34 -20.82 -12.61 12.21
N TYR A 35 -21.32 -13.68 11.56
CA TYR A 35 -20.54 -14.46 10.61
C TYR A 35 -20.20 -13.65 9.36
N GLU A 36 -21.18 -13.01 8.72
CA GLU A 36 -20.97 -12.23 7.49
C GLU A 36 -20.04 -11.02 7.69
N CYS A 37 -20.00 -10.45 8.89
CA CYS A 37 -19.11 -9.33 9.21
C CYS A 37 -17.73 -9.78 9.76
N GLY A 38 -17.46 -11.08 9.85
CA GLY A 38 -16.19 -11.60 10.38
C GLY A 38 -16.02 -11.46 11.91
N ASN A 39 -17.02 -10.95 12.63
CA ASN A 39 -17.02 -10.79 14.09
C ASN A 39 -17.09 -12.12 14.86
N ARG A 40 -17.37 -13.22 14.17
CA ARG A 40 -17.33 -14.60 14.70
C ARG A 40 -17.11 -15.54 13.53
N ALA A 41 -16.27 -16.57 13.70
CA ALA A 41 -16.17 -17.65 12.73
C ALA A 41 -17.24 -18.72 13.04
N PRO A 42 -18.00 -19.22 12.04
CA PRO A 42 -18.85 -20.39 12.20
C PRO A 42 -17.98 -21.67 12.31
N SER A 43 -18.53 -22.73 12.91
CA SER A 43 -17.92 -24.07 12.77
C SER A 43 -18.06 -24.55 11.32
N ILE A 44 -17.26 -25.53 10.90
CA ILE A 44 -17.39 -26.14 9.56
C ILE A 44 -18.80 -26.69 9.33
N GLY A 45 -19.40 -27.33 10.35
CA GLY A 45 -20.77 -27.84 10.27
C GLY A 45 -21.81 -26.72 10.08
N THR A 46 -21.68 -25.62 10.85
CA THR A 46 -22.56 -24.45 10.71
C THR A 46 -22.39 -23.77 9.35
N LEU A 47 -21.15 -23.60 8.87
CA LEU A 47 -20.88 -23.06 7.54
C LEU A 47 -21.51 -23.91 6.45
N THR A 48 -21.37 -25.24 6.54
CA THR A 48 -21.95 -26.19 5.59
C THR A 48 -23.48 -26.09 5.55
N ALA A 49 -24.14 -26.02 6.71
CA ALA A 49 -25.59 -25.88 6.79
C ALA A 49 -26.09 -24.54 6.20
N ILE A 50 -25.39 -23.44 6.49
CA ILE A 50 -25.72 -22.11 5.95
C ILE A 50 -25.56 -22.09 4.42
N LEU A 51 -24.45 -22.62 3.89
CA LEU A 51 -24.24 -22.66 2.44
C LEU A 51 -25.28 -23.57 1.75
N ALA A 52 -25.59 -24.73 2.33
CA ALA A 52 -26.60 -25.64 1.80
C ALA A 52 -27.99 -25.00 1.77
N ALA A 53 -28.36 -24.22 2.80
CA ALA A 53 -29.61 -23.45 2.84
C ALA A 53 -29.69 -22.34 1.77
N ALA A 54 -28.54 -21.88 1.28
CA ALA A 54 -28.41 -20.98 0.13
C ALA A 54 -28.28 -21.73 -1.22
N GLY A 55 -28.32 -23.07 -1.24
CA GLY A 55 -28.18 -23.89 -2.44
C GLY A 55 -26.74 -24.16 -2.88
N TRP A 56 -25.76 -23.98 -1.99
CA TRP A 56 -24.34 -24.19 -2.27
C TRP A 56 -23.74 -25.31 -1.43
N GLN A 57 -22.84 -26.09 -2.01
CA GLN A 57 -22.07 -27.11 -1.30
C GLN A 57 -20.62 -26.65 -1.12
N ILE A 58 -20.07 -26.79 0.08
CA ILE A 58 -18.64 -26.56 0.31
C ILE A 58 -17.84 -27.81 -0.07
N ARG A 59 -16.76 -27.63 -0.82
CA ARG A 59 -15.78 -28.66 -1.14
C ARG A 59 -14.40 -28.11 -0.75
N ALA A 60 -13.76 -28.76 0.21
CA ALA A 60 -12.41 -28.40 0.63
C ALA A 60 -11.39 -29.16 -0.23
N GLU A 61 -10.42 -28.42 -0.76
CA GLU A 61 -9.27 -28.97 -1.47
C GLU A 61 -7.99 -28.44 -0.81
N LEU A 62 -6.90 -29.20 -0.94
CA LEU A 62 -5.60 -28.77 -0.47
C LEU A 62 -4.90 -28.00 -1.58
N GLU A 63 -4.36 -26.84 -1.23
CA GLU A 63 -3.43 -26.09 -2.07
C GLU A 63 -2.12 -25.89 -1.30
N GLN A 64 -1.04 -25.61 -2.03
CA GLN A 64 0.20 -25.21 -1.40
C GLN A 64 -0.02 -23.89 -0.65
N LEU A 65 0.51 -23.79 0.57
CA LEU A 65 0.40 -22.56 1.37
C LEU A 65 0.89 -21.36 0.55
N ASP A 66 0.09 -20.29 0.54
CA ASP A 66 0.36 -19.05 -0.20
C ASP A 66 0.33 -19.18 -1.73
N ALA A 67 -0.15 -20.28 -2.29
CA ALA A 67 -0.34 -20.42 -3.74
C ALA A 67 -1.25 -19.30 -4.31
N ASP A 68 -2.33 -18.95 -3.59
CA ASP A 68 -3.22 -17.84 -3.92
C ASP A 68 -2.48 -16.49 -4.01
N VAL A 69 -1.59 -16.22 -3.05
CA VAL A 69 -0.80 -15.00 -2.99
C VAL A 69 0.27 -14.98 -4.07
N ARG A 70 0.99 -16.09 -4.28
CA ARG A 70 2.00 -16.24 -5.34
C ARG A 70 1.37 -16.05 -6.71
N ALA A 71 0.20 -16.64 -6.96
CA ALA A 71 -0.56 -16.46 -8.19
C ALA A 71 -1.00 -15.00 -8.38
N ALA A 72 -1.43 -14.32 -7.32
CA ALA A 72 -1.82 -12.91 -7.38
C ALA A 72 -0.62 -11.99 -7.66
N ILE A 73 0.55 -12.23 -7.06
CA ILE A 73 1.80 -11.51 -7.37
C ILE A 73 2.22 -11.75 -8.82
N ALA A 74 2.20 -13.00 -9.30
CA ALA A 74 2.55 -13.33 -10.67
C ALA A 74 1.61 -12.66 -11.69
N ARG A 75 0.30 -12.61 -11.39
CA ARG A 75 -0.66 -11.88 -12.22
C ARG A 75 -0.32 -10.40 -12.31
N VAL A 76 -0.09 -9.72 -11.17
CA VAL A 76 0.31 -8.30 -11.16
C VAL A 76 1.63 -8.08 -11.91
N ALA A 77 2.59 -8.99 -11.76
CA ALA A 77 3.85 -8.94 -12.49
C ALA A 77 3.67 -9.05 -14.02
N SER A 78 2.63 -9.76 -14.49
CA SER A 78 2.30 -9.89 -15.91
C SER A 78 1.49 -8.72 -16.47
N GLU A 79 0.88 -7.89 -15.62
CA GLU A 79 0.14 -6.70 -16.03
C GLU A 79 1.13 -5.57 -16.40
N PRO A 80 0.85 -4.79 -17.47
CA PRO A 80 1.62 -3.59 -17.78
C PRO A 80 1.68 -2.66 -16.57
N LEU A 81 2.87 -2.13 -16.28
CA LEU A 81 3.05 -1.28 -15.11
C LEU A 81 2.15 -0.02 -15.15
N ASP A 82 1.87 0.51 -16.34
CA ASP A 82 0.98 1.66 -16.57
C ASP A 82 -0.45 1.46 -16.10
N ASP A 83 -0.94 0.21 -16.15
CA ASP A 83 -2.32 -0.10 -15.78
C ASP A 83 -2.49 -0.16 -14.26
N ARG A 84 -1.38 -0.10 -13.50
CA ARG A 84 -1.43 -0.11 -12.04
C ARG A 84 -1.84 1.27 -11.52
N VAL A 85 -2.85 1.30 -10.65
CA VAL A 85 -3.36 2.52 -10.01
C VAL A 85 -2.24 3.30 -9.28
N ALA A 86 -1.30 2.58 -8.66
CA ALA A 86 -0.14 3.17 -7.98
C ALA A 86 0.89 3.79 -8.94
N VAL A 87 0.81 3.55 -10.24
CA VAL A 87 1.67 4.17 -11.26
C VAL A 87 0.95 5.35 -11.89
N SER A 88 -0.32 5.17 -12.26
CA SER A 88 -1.17 6.23 -12.79
C SER A 88 -1.24 7.46 -11.87
N ARG A 89 -1.37 7.27 -10.55
CA ARG A 89 -1.41 8.38 -9.58
C ARG A 89 -0.04 9.07 -9.39
N TRP A 90 1.06 8.42 -9.75
CA TRP A 90 2.42 8.96 -9.61
C TRP A 90 2.68 10.10 -10.58
N VAL A 91 1.92 10.21 -11.67
CA VAL A 91 2.03 11.31 -12.64
C VAL A 91 1.93 12.70 -12.00
N SER A 92 1.22 12.84 -10.87
CA SER A 92 1.09 14.09 -10.11
C SER A 92 2.31 14.40 -9.23
N PHE A 93 3.22 13.45 -9.08
CA PHE A 93 4.39 13.49 -8.18
C PHE A 93 5.73 13.41 -8.90
N THR A 94 5.76 13.55 -10.23
CA THR A 94 6.99 13.50 -11.04
C THR A 94 8.03 14.56 -10.62
N GLU A 95 7.59 15.76 -10.23
CA GLU A 95 8.47 16.84 -9.74
C GLU A 95 9.16 16.53 -8.40
N LEU A 96 8.73 15.50 -7.66
CA LEU A 96 9.46 15.00 -6.49
C LEU A 96 10.86 14.49 -6.86
N ALA A 97 11.18 14.28 -8.14
CA ALA A 97 12.54 13.97 -8.59
C ALA A 97 13.59 14.97 -8.06
N ARG A 98 13.19 16.23 -7.79
CA ARG A 98 14.03 17.29 -7.19
C ARG A 98 14.28 17.13 -5.69
N VAL A 99 13.53 16.25 -5.03
CA VAL A 99 13.58 16.01 -3.58
C VAL A 99 14.32 14.70 -3.32
N ALA A 100 15.10 14.64 -2.24
CA ALA A 100 15.57 13.36 -1.72
C ALA A 100 14.39 12.66 -1.05
N TYR A 101 13.74 11.76 -1.78
CA TYR A 101 12.60 10.96 -1.31
C TYR A 101 12.77 9.47 -1.61
N ARG A 102 12.01 8.64 -0.89
CA ARG A 102 11.67 7.27 -1.27
C ARG A 102 10.21 6.96 -0.92
N VAL A 103 9.55 6.16 -1.76
CA VAL A 103 8.20 5.63 -1.50
C VAL A 103 8.29 4.46 -0.52
N GLU A 104 7.38 4.40 0.45
CA GLU A 104 7.29 3.38 1.49
C GLU A 104 5.89 2.73 1.53
N GLY A 105 5.70 1.79 2.47
CA GLY A 105 4.40 1.21 2.81
C GLY A 105 3.73 0.43 1.67
N LEU A 106 2.40 0.49 1.63
CA LEU A 106 1.59 -0.26 0.65
C LEU A 106 1.85 0.20 -0.78
N ALA A 107 2.09 1.50 -1.00
CA ALA A 107 2.41 2.02 -2.32
C ALA A 107 3.76 1.50 -2.83
N ALA A 108 4.77 1.42 -1.96
CA ALA A 108 6.05 0.80 -2.29
C ALA A 108 5.89 -0.68 -2.66
N ALA A 109 5.14 -1.43 -1.85
CA ALA A 109 4.88 -2.84 -2.11
C ALA A 109 4.19 -3.03 -3.48
N SER A 110 3.18 -2.22 -3.77
CA SER A 110 2.42 -2.25 -5.01
C SER A 110 3.29 -1.94 -6.24
N LEU A 111 4.16 -0.92 -6.14
CA LEU A 111 5.14 -0.59 -7.18
C LEU A 111 6.12 -1.75 -7.44
N LEU A 112 6.48 -2.52 -6.40
CA LEU A 112 7.31 -3.72 -6.52
C LEU A 112 6.53 -4.99 -6.93
N GLY A 113 5.24 -4.87 -7.27
CA GLY A 113 4.43 -6.00 -7.77
C GLY A 113 3.57 -6.71 -6.73
N ALA A 114 3.46 -6.19 -5.50
CA ALA A 114 2.49 -6.71 -4.55
C ALA A 114 1.05 -6.42 -5.02
N PRO A 115 0.11 -7.39 -4.94
CA PRO A 115 -1.31 -7.19 -5.21
C PRO A 115 -2.02 -6.46 -4.06
N LEU A 116 -1.47 -5.33 -3.62
CA LEU A 116 -1.99 -4.54 -2.51
C LEU A 116 -2.52 -3.20 -3.03
N PRO A 117 -3.75 -2.80 -2.62
CA PRO A 117 -4.26 -1.48 -2.93
C PRO A 117 -3.50 -0.42 -2.15
N ALA A 118 -3.22 0.71 -2.79
CA ALA A 118 -2.63 1.89 -2.17
C ALA A 118 -3.53 3.10 -2.38
N ASP A 119 -4.18 3.55 -1.29
CA ASP A 119 -5.09 4.70 -1.34
C ASP A 119 -4.35 6.04 -1.41
N HIS A 120 -3.12 6.08 -0.92
CA HIS A 120 -2.19 7.21 -0.93
C HIS A 120 -0.76 6.68 -0.98
N TYR A 121 0.21 7.56 -1.19
CA TYR A 121 1.63 7.21 -1.07
C TYR A 121 2.11 7.45 0.36
N ASP A 122 2.89 6.52 0.89
CA ASP A 122 3.77 6.81 2.02
C ASP A 122 5.13 7.24 1.45
N LEU A 123 5.65 8.37 1.91
CA LEU A 123 6.94 8.91 1.48
C LEU A 123 7.83 9.16 2.69
N ALA A 124 9.11 8.82 2.58
CA ALA A 124 10.14 9.37 3.43
C ALA A 124 10.93 10.41 2.63
N VAL A 125 11.13 11.60 3.21
CA VAL A 125 11.97 12.66 2.64
C VAL A 125 13.11 13.00 3.60
N ALA A 126 14.28 13.34 3.06
CA ALA A 126 15.47 13.54 3.89
C ALA A 126 15.35 14.84 4.71
N ASP A 127 15.58 14.80 6.02
CA ASP A 127 15.58 15.97 6.90
C ASP A 127 16.86 16.81 6.69
N THR A 128 16.88 17.56 5.59
CA THR A 128 18.00 18.40 5.17
C THR A 128 17.50 19.77 4.70
N PRO A 129 18.29 20.84 4.86
CA PRO A 129 17.96 22.15 4.31
C PRO A 129 17.59 22.11 2.82
N GLU A 130 18.32 21.32 2.03
CA GLU A 130 18.12 21.16 0.59
C GLU A 130 16.76 20.56 0.27
N THR A 131 16.31 19.56 1.03
CA THR A 131 14.96 18.99 0.89
C THR A 131 13.88 20.04 1.17
N PHE A 132 14.05 20.86 2.22
CA PHE A 132 13.04 21.87 2.55
C PHE A 132 12.96 22.96 1.48
N GLU A 133 14.10 23.39 0.92
CA GLU A 133 14.11 24.33 -0.21
C GLU A 133 13.44 23.73 -1.45
N ALA A 134 13.72 22.46 -1.77
CA ALA A 134 13.07 21.79 -2.89
C ALA A 134 11.55 21.66 -2.68
N LEU A 135 11.10 21.24 -1.49
CA LEU A 135 9.67 21.16 -1.16
C LEU A 135 8.98 22.52 -1.21
N ALA A 136 9.64 23.56 -0.71
CA ALA A 136 9.16 24.94 -0.80
C ALA A 136 8.98 25.38 -2.27
N GLY A 137 9.95 25.07 -3.13
CA GLY A 137 9.87 25.29 -4.57
C GLY A 137 8.67 24.59 -5.21
N LEU A 138 8.37 23.35 -4.82
CA LEU A 138 7.18 22.63 -5.32
C LEU A 138 5.87 23.32 -4.94
N VAL A 139 5.78 23.90 -3.74
CA VAL A 139 4.60 24.65 -3.29
C VAL A 139 4.40 25.91 -4.13
N THR A 140 5.49 26.61 -4.47
CA THR A 140 5.43 27.86 -5.25
C THR A 140 5.25 27.64 -6.76
N GLU A 141 5.85 26.59 -7.31
CA GLU A 141 5.96 26.38 -8.77
C GLU A 141 4.95 25.36 -9.31
N HIS A 142 4.56 24.37 -8.50
CA HIS A 142 3.88 23.16 -9.00
C HIS A 142 2.57 22.84 -8.27
N SER A 143 1.95 23.83 -7.63
CA SER A 143 0.64 23.72 -6.94
C SER A 143 0.59 22.68 -5.81
N TYR A 144 1.74 22.32 -5.24
CA TYR A 144 1.77 21.41 -4.09
C TYR A 144 1.22 22.10 -2.85
N ILE A 145 0.52 21.32 -2.03
CA ILE A 145 0.04 21.75 -0.73
C ILE A 145 0.72 20.90 0.34
N VAL A 146 1.43 21.57 1.26
CA VAL A 146 1.92 20.97 2.50
C VAL A 146 0.90 21.20 3.60
N GLU A 147 0.46 20.14 4.25
CA GLU A 147 -0.59 20.15 5.25
C GLU A 147 -0.20 19.30 6.47
N ALA A 148 -0.56 19.73 7.69
CA ALA A 148 -0.19 19.00 8.90
C ALA A 148 -0.88 17.62 9.00
N ALA A 149 -0.31 16.71 9.80
CA ALA A 149 -0.65 15.27 9.87
C ALA A 149 -2.15 14.90 9.97
N ARG A 150 -2.99 15.74 10.58
CA ARG A 150 -4.44 15.51 10.61
C ARG A 150 -5.04 15.88 9.26
N ARG A 151 -5.76 14.97 8.63
CA ARG A 151 -6.49 15.24 7.37
C ARG A 151 -7.36 16.50 7.54
N ARG A 152 -7.17 17.50 6.66
CA ARG A 152 -7.69 18.89 6.74
C ARG A 152 -7.04 19.76 7.82
N GLY A 153 -5.75 19.57 8.07
CA GLY A 153 -4.97 20.33 9.05
C GLY A 153 -4.59 21.74 8.56
N PRO A 154 -3.87 22.50 9.42
CA PRO A 154 -3.20 23.73 8.98
C PRO A 154 -2.36 23.47 7.72
N LYS A 155 -2.38 24.43 6.81
CA LYS A 155 -1.61 24.38 5.55
C LYS A 155 -0.47 25.36 5.61
N PHE A 156 0.69 24.97 5.09
CA PHE A 156 1.76 25.93 4.86
C PHE A 156 1.31 26.95 3.82
N ARG A 157 1.47 28.23 4.13
CA ARG A 157 1.18 29.33 3.20
C ARG A 157 2.47 30.11 3.02
N VAL A 158 2.87 30.27 1.77
CA VAL A 158 4.04 31.08 1.40
C VAL A 158 3.79 32.53 1.84
N PRO A 159 4.59 33.07 2.77
CA PRO A 159 4.43 34.45 3.23
C PRO A 159 4.73 35.44 2.10
N ARG A 160 4.01 36.57 2.06
CA ARG A 160 4.16 37.59 1.00
C ARG A 160 5.46 38.38 1.08
N SER A 161 6.09 38.44 2.25
CA SER A 161 7.36 39.12 2.48
C SER A 161 8.02 38.53 3.72
N ASN A 162 9.12 37.82 3.53
CA ASN A 162 9.99 37.34 4.59
C ASN A 162 11.44 37.29 4.05
N PRO A 163 12.44 37.89 4.72
CA PRO A 163 13.84 37.84 4.30
C PRO A 163 14.46 36.44 4.42
N GLU A 164 13.86 35.52 5.17
CA GLU A 164 14.38 34.15 5.32
C GLU A 164 14.15 33.30 4.07
N PRO A 165 15.05 32.35 3.75
CA PRO A 165 14.82 31.34 2.72
C PRO A 165 13.53 30.56 2.95
N LEU A 166 12.80 30.23 1.88
CA LEU A 166 11.47 29.63 2.01
C LEU A 166 11.53 28.22 2.58
N GLY A 167 12.58 27.45 2.31
CA GLY A 167 12.81 26.16 2.95
C GLY A 167 13.02 26.27 4.46
N ALA A 168 13.75 27.28 4.94
CA ALA A 168 13.90 27.54 6.37
C ALA A 168 12.54 27.83 7.04
N GLN A 169 11.70 28.62 6.38
CA GLN A 169 10.33 28.92 6.85
C GLN A 169 9.44 27.67 6.87
N LEU A 170 9.51 26.83 5.83
CA LEU A 170 8.78 25.56 5.77
C LEU A 170 9.21 24.62 6.89
N ARG A 171 10.53 24.51 7.14
CA ARG A 171 11.08 23.71 8.23
C ARG A 171 10.57 24.16 9.59
N ALA A 172 10.62 25.48 9.86
CA ALA A 172 10.10 26.05 11.11
C ALA A 172 8.59 25.80 11.27
N TRP A 173 7.83 25.92 10.18
CA TRP A 173 6.40 25.63 10.18
C TRP A 173 6.10 24.16 10.48
N LEU A 174 6.83 23.22 9.85
CA LEU A 174 6.68 21.79 10.11
C LEU A 174 7.03 21.45 11.56
N ALA A 175 8.11 21.99 12.11
CA ALA A 175 8.47 21.79 13.51
C ALA A 175 7.37 22.25 14.48
N ALA A 176 6.64 23.32 14.14
CA ALA A 176 5.55 23.84 14.98
C ALA A 176 4.23 23.06 14.84
N HIS A 177 3.92 22.51 13.66
CA HIS A 177 2.61 21.90 13.37
C HIS A 177 2.63 20.37 13.26
N CYS A 178 3.82 19.77 13.09
CA CYS A 178 4.04 18.35 12.84
C CYS A 178 5.17 17.82 13.74
N PRO A 179 4.96 17.75 15.08
CA PRO A 179 6.01 17.41 16.02
C PRO A 179 6.51 15.95 15.90
N ASP A 180 5.72 15.08 15.27
CA ASP A 180 6.09 13.71 14.90
C ASP A 180 6.83 13.61 13.57
N GLY A 181 7.12 14.75 12.93
CA GLY A 181 7.78 14.83 11.63
C GLY A 181 6.93 14.32 10.47
N THR A 182 5.62 14.12 10.66
CA THR A 182 4.71 13.59 9.63
C THR A 182 3.76 14.67 9.11
N PHE A 183 3.58 14.75 7.81
CA PHE A 183 2.73 15.74 7.14
C PHE A 183 2.14 15.15 5.84
N TRP A 184 1.22 15.87 5.22
CA TRP A 184 0.63 15.51 3.93
C TRP A 184 1.16 16.41 2.83
N LEU A 185 1.58 15.79 1.73
CA LEU A 185 1.78 16.43 0.44
C LEU A 185 0.59 16.11 -0.45
N ARG A 186 0.03 17.14 -1.08
CA ARG A 186 -1.08 16.98 -2.02
C ARG A 186 -0.77 17.71 -3.30
N CYS A 187 -1.00 17.05 -4.43
CA CYS A 187 -0.95 17.67 -5.75
C CYS A 187 -2.03 17.02 -6.63
N ALA A 188 -2.86 17.85 -7.28
CA ALA A 188 -4.04 17.41 -8.02
C ALA A 188 -4.92 16.43 -7.22
N PHE A 189 -5.09 15.20 -7.72
CA PHE A 189 -5.90 14.14 -7.09
C PHE A 189 -5.07 13.16 -6.26
N SER A 190 -3.77 13.40 -6.13
CA SER A 190 -2.83 12.53 -5.42
C SER A 190 -2.49 13.10 -4.06
N GLU A 191 -2.43 12.20 -3.08
CA GLU A 191 -2.09 12.50 -1.69
C GLU A 191 -0.92 11.59 -1.28
N ALA A 192 0.02 12.17 -0.54
CA ALA A 192 1.15 11.45 0.02
C ALA A 192 1.33 11.80 1.49
N ARG A 193 1.25 10.79 2.36
CA ARG A 193 1.65 10.91 3.76
C ARG A 193 3.17 10.85 3.79
N THR A 194 3.78 11.93 4.25
CA THR A 194 5.23 12.14 4.18
C THR A 194 5.79 12.25 5.58
N ARG A 195 6.87 11.51 5.85
CA ARG A 195 7.65 11.64 7.09
C ARG A 195 9.03 12.20 6.79
N LEU A 196 9.54 13.00 7.71
CA LEU A 196 10.95 13.36 7.74
C LEU A 196 11.77 12.15 8.19
N ALA A 197 12.91 11.92 7.53
CA ALA A 197 13.78 10.78 7.78
C ALA A 197 15.27 11.19 7.68
N PRO A 198 16.18 10.47 8.35
CA PRO A 198 17.62 10.64 8.12
C PRO A 198 17.98 10.48 6.64
N PRO A 199 18.94 11.26 6.10
CA PRO A 199 19.34 11.16 4.70
C PRO A 199 19.79 9.76 4.29
N ASP A 200 20.50 9.06 5.18
CA ASP A 200 20.97 7.70 4.96
C ASP A 200 19.82 6.72 4.76
N ASP A 201 18.70 6.91 5.47
CA ASP A 201 17.50 6.08 5.29
C ASP A 201 16.89 6.30 3.91
N VAL A 202 16.73 7.56 3.50
CA VAL A 202 16.15 7.89 2.20
C VAL A 202 17.05 7.45 1.03
N SER A 203 18.36 7.46 1.24
CA SER A 203 19.33 7.00 0.24
C SER A 203 19.21 5.50 -0.07
N ARG A 204 18.71 4.68 0.86
CA ARG A 204 18.46 3.25 0.65
C ARG A 204 17.14 3.06 -0.09
N HIS A 205 17.24 2.93 -1.41
CA HIS A 205 16.10 2.68 -2.29
C HIS A 205 16.50 1.84 -3.50
N VAL A 206 15.49 1.24 -4.14
CA VAL A 206 15.58 0.65 -5.48
C VAL A 206 14.83 1.54 -6.46
N HIS A 207 15.16 1.43 -7.75
CA HIS A 207 14.46 2.16 -8.80
C HIS A 207 13.40 1.28 -9.47
N VAL A 208 12.20 1.83 -9.60
CA VAL A 208 11.14 1.27 -10.44
C VAL A 208 10.99 2.18 -11.66
N GLU A 209 11.26 1.64 -12.84
CA GLU A 209 11.06 2.35 -14.11
C GLU A 209 9.57 2.40 -14.42
N THR A 210 8.98 3.58 -14.45
CA THR A 210 7.60 3.78 -14.89
C THR A 210 7.57 4.61 -16.17
N PRO A 211 6.49 4.55 -16.96
CA PRO A 211 6.33 5.44 -18.13
C PRO A 211 6.23 6.93 -17.78
N HIS A 212 6.06 7.27 -16.50
CA HIS A 212 6.12 8.64 -15.99
C HIS A 212 7.48 9.00 -15.35
N GLY A 213 8.48 8.13 -15.47
CA GLY A 213 9.84 8.32 -14.96
C GLY A 213 10.24 7.33 -13.88
N ARG A 214 11.43 7.55 -13.30
CA ARG A 214 12.00 6.70 -12.26
C ARG A 214 11.43 7.01 -10.90
N VAL A 215 10.90 6.00 -10.24
CA VAL A 215 10.40 6.10 -8.85
C VAL A 215 11.42 5.46 -7.90
N ARG A 216 11.77 6.18 -6.84
CA ARG A 216 12.63 5.65 -5.76
C ARG A 216 11.75 4.96 -4.73
N VAL A 217 11.94 3.67 -4.54
CA VAL A 217 11.08 2.82 -3.69
C VAL A 217 11.92 2.16 -2.61
N ALA A 218 11.41 2.06 -1.39
CA ALA A 218 12.09 1.34 -0.31
C ALA A 218 12.34 -0.13 -0.74
N PRO A 219 13.51 -0.71 -0.41
CA PRO A 219 13.78 -2.11 -0.71
C PRO A 219 12.74 -3.03 -0.07
N VAL A 220 12.37 -4.13 -0.72
CA VAL A 220 11.27 -5.02 -0.27
C VAL A 220 11.40 -5.51 1.19
N HIS A 221 12.64 -5.67 1.67
CA HIS A 221 12.93 -6.09 3.04
C HIS A 221 12.82 -4.96 4.08
N GLU A 222 12.88 -3.69 3.65
CA GLU A 222 12.67 -2.51 4.50
C GLU A 222 11.23 -1.97 4.44
N ILE A 223 10.36 -2.54 3.60
CA ILE A 223 8.95 -2.12 3.52
C ILE A 223 8.18 -2.65 4.73
N ASP A 224 7.77 -1.74 5.61
CA ASP A 224 6.85 -2.03 6.70
C ASP A 224 5.43 -1.55 6.38
N VAL A 225 4.44 -2.37 6.73
CA VAL A 225 3.00 -2.05 6.59
C VAL A 225 2.30 -2.24 7.93
N VAL A 226 1.41 -1.30 8.25
CA VAL A 226 0.75 -1.28 9.56
C VAL A 226 -0.47 -2.21 9.56
N ALA A 227 -0.43 -3.21 10.44
CA ALA A 227 -1.57 -3.94 11.02
C ALA A 227 -2.64 -4.53 10.04
N ASP A 228 -2.27 -4.87 8.81
CA ASP A 228 -3.09 -5.67 7.89
C ASP A 228 -2.43 -7.06 7.71
N GLU A 229 -3.08 -8.10 8.24
CA GLU A 229 -2.59 -9.48 8.17
C GLU A 229 -2.43 -9.97 6.72
N TYR A 230 -3.30 -9.53 5.81
CA TYR A 230 -3.19 -9.88 4.40
C TYR A 230 -1.98 -9.18 3.76
N ALA A 231 -1.78 -7.89 4.03
CA ALA A 231 -0.62 -7.15 3.53
C ALA A 231 0.70 -7.74 4.06
N LEU A 232 0.76 -8.10 5.34
CA LEU A 232 1.92 -8.76 5.94
C LEU A 232 2.20 -10.13 5.29
N ARG A 233 1.16 -10.92 5.02
CA ARG A 233 1.26 -12.19 4.29
C ARG A 233 1.79 -11.99 2.88
N VAL A 234 1.25 -11.01 2.14
CA VAL A 234 1.72 -10.68 0.78
C VAL A 234 3.18 -10.25 0.76
N LEU A 235 3.60 -9.38 1.68
CA LEU A 235 4.99 -8.94 1.77
C LEU A 235 5.94 -10.08 2.11
N ARG A 236 5.56 -10.99 3.02
CA ARG A 236 6.36 -12.19 3.31
C ARG A 236 6.62 -12.99 2.05
N VAL A 237 5.56 -13.31 1.30
CA VAL A 237 5.66 -14.09 0.06
C VAL A 237 6.47 -13.35 -1.01
N LEU A 238 6.27 -12.03 -1.15
CA LEU A 238 7.03 -11.22 -2.09
C LEU A 238 8.55 -11.23 -1.78
N ARG A 239 8.92 -11.15 -0.50
CA ARG A 239 10.31 -11.26 -0.04
C ARG A 239 10.91 -12.63 -0.35
N GLU A 240 10.16 -13.70 -0.08
CA GLU A 240 10.57 -15.08 -0.42
C GLU A 240 10.83 -15.23 -1.92
N MET A 241 9.89 -14.79 -2.78
CA MET A 241 10.03 -14.85 -4.24
C MET A 241 11.21 -14.02 -4.76
N THR A 242 11.48 -12.87 -4.14
CA THR A 242 12.62 -12.01 -4.50
C THR A 242 13.95 -12.71 -4.18
N ASN A 243 14.05 -13.37 -3.02
CA ASN A 243 15.24 -14.12 -2.62
C ASN A 243 15.45 -15.36 -3.51
N GLU A 244 14.38 -16.11 -3.80
CA GLU A 244 14.39 -17.26 -4.72
C GLU A 244 14.92 -16.86 -6.12
N SER A 245 14.57 -15.66 -6.58
CA SER A 245 15.02 -15.13 -7.88
C SER A 245 16.48 -14.63 -7.83
N GLY A 246 16.94 -14.14 -6.67
CA GLY A 246 18.32 -13.66 -6.46
C GLY A 246 19.35 -14.79 -6.35
N ASP A 247 18.99 -15.93 -5.74
CA ASP A 247 19.86 -17.11 -5.62
C ASP A 247 20.05 -17.86 -6.95
N GLY A 248 19.28 -17.53 -7.99
CA GLY A 248 19.45 -18.04 -9.36
C GLY A 248 20.64 -17.46 -10.14
N VAL A 249 21.39 -16.50 -9.57
CA VAL A 249 22.56 -15.84 -10.19
C VAL A 249 23.86 -16.21 -9.47
N ALA A 250 23.94 -17.42 -8.91
CA ALA A 250 25.21 -17.97 -8.41
C ALA A 250 26.05 -18.59 -9.55
N GLN A 251 26.94 -17.76 -10.09
CA GLN A 251 28.29 -18.09 -10.62
C GLN A 251 28.46 -19.43 -11.38
N THR A 252 28.44 -19.36 -12.71
CA THR A 252 29.25 -20.28 -13.51
C THR A 252 30.69 -19.76 -13.52
N PRO A 253 31.69 -20.48 -12.97
CA PRO A 253 33.08 -20.10 -13.16
C PRO A 253 33.40 -20.26 -14.65
N SER A 254 33.89 -19.20 -15.29
CA SER A 254 34.44 -19.29 -16.63
C SER A 254 35.59 -20.31 -16.62
N PRO A 255 35.61 -21.31 -17.52
CA PRO A 255 36.79 -22.15 -17.68
C PRO A 255 37.89 -21.29 -18.29
N GLY A 256 38.96 -21.07 -17.54
CA GLY A 256 40.19 -20.50 -18.07
C GLY A 256 40.73 -21.40 -19.18
N LEU A 257 40.92 -20.79 -20.35
CA LEU A 257 41.69 -21.36 -21.44
C LEU A 257 43.17 -21.40 -21.04
N GLU A 258 43.78 -22.55 -21.29
CA GLU A 258 45.23 -22.74 -21.41
C GLU A 258 45.85 -21.85 -22.50
#